data_AF-A0A1A9I3H6-F1
#
_entry.id   AF-A0A1A9I3H6-F1
#
_cell.length_a   1.000
_cell.length_b   1.000
_cell.length_c   1.000
_cell.angle_alpha   90.00
_cell.angle_beta   90.00
_cell.angle_gamma   90.00
#
_symmetry.space_group_name_H-M   'P 1'
#
loop_
_entity.id
_entity.type
_entity.pdbx_description
1 polymer ?
#
loop_
_entity_poly.entity_id
_entity_poly.type
_entity_poly.pdbx_seq_one_letter_code
_entity_poly.pdbx_strand_id
1 'polypeptide(L)'
;MKKYSGAVRVSLLLLTVFLLGSCQKSKDTTPVYYNLTTVYENPLPDPVTIQYLNGTIDAKGDTTILYEFDKITIDPNSSTQIMQAICVKGCPEPGTMVPNMARITIGSQQRTDVDRKYILSHDPDPTINDTINIFNEKQWSVSKMNSGDMIRIYKLTQDDYLRTK
;
A
#
# COMPACT_ATOMS: atom_id res chain seq x y z
N MET A 1 1.60 56.56 -53.56
CA MET A 1 0.97 56.47 -52.22
C MET A 1 0.07 55.25 -52.17
N LYS A 2 0.43 54.19 -51.44
CA LYS A 2 -0.51 53.13 -51.04
C LYS A 2 -0.12 52.62 -49.64
N LYS A 3 -1.04 52.87 -48.71
CA LYS A 3 -1.01 52.48 -47.30
C LYS A 3 -1.21 50.97 -47.18
N TYR A 4 -0.35 50.27 -46.44
CA TYR A 4 -0.65 48.96 -45.87
C TYR A 4 -0.27 48.96 -44.38
N SER A 5 -1.00 49.78 -43.61
CA SER A 5 -1.01 49.73 -42.15
C SER A 5 -2.37 49.17 -41.75
N GLY A 6 -2.44 47.86 -41.53
CA GLY A 6 -3.70 47.20 -41.17
C GLY A 6 -3.60 45.68 -41.01
N ALA A 7 -2.74 45.01 -41.80
CA ALA A 7 -2.63 43.54 -41.75
C ALA A 7 -1.75 43.00 -40.60
N VAL A 8 -0.87 43.84 -40.06
CA VAL A 8 0.12 43.40 -39.04
C VAL A 8 -0.51 43.20 -37.66
N ARG A 9 -1.60 43.92 -37.33
CA ARG A 9 -2.21 43.85 -35.99
C ARG A 9 -3.18 42.68 -35.79
N VAL A 10 -3.78 42.15 -36.87
CA VAL A 10 -4.71 41.02 -36.78
C VAL A 10 -3.95 39.68 -36.69
N SER A 11 -2.81 39.59 -37.36
CA SER A 11 -1.97 38.38 -37.36
C SER A 11 -1.35 38.08 -35.98
N LEU A 12 -1.10 39.12 -35.17
CA LEU A 12 -0.51 38.96 -33.83
C LEU A 12 -1.53 38.47 -32.78
N LEU A 13 -2.83 38.78 -32.97
CA LEU A 13 -3.92 38.37 -32.07
C LEU A 13 -4.38 36.92 -32.31
N LEU A 14 -4.25 36.40 -33.53
CA LEU A 14 -4.53 34.98 -33.81
C LEU A 14 -3.43 34.05 -33.27
N LEU A 15 -2.20 34.53 -33.13
CA LEU A 15 -1.08 33.73 -32.64
C LEU A 15 -1.18 33.43 -31.15
N THR A 16 -1.75 34.33 -30.35
CA THR A 16 -1.89 34.14 -28.89
C THR A 16 -3.00 33.16 -28.53
N VAL A 17 -4.05 33.04 -29.35
CA VAL A 17 -5.14 32.06 -29.13
C VAL A 17 -4.67 30.62 -29.42
N PHE A 18 -3.74 30.43 -30.36
CA PHE A 18 -3.16 29.11 -30.65
C PHE A 18 -2.18 28.62 -29.58
N LEU A 19 -1.55 29.51 -28.81
CA LEU A 19 -0.62 29.14 -27.73
C LEU A 19 -1.32 28.70 -26.44
N LEU A 20 -2.63 28.96 -26.30
CA LEU A 20 -3.43 28.49 -25.16
C LEU A 20 -4.08 27.12 -25.41
N GLY A 21 -3.97 26.57 -26.62
CA GLY A 21 -4.60 25.31 -27.03
C GLY A 21 -3.81 24.04 -26.72
N SER A 22 -2.61 24.14 -26.14
CA SER A 22 -1.71 23.01 -25.91
C SER A 22 -1.51 22.66 -24.43
N CYS A 23 -2.53 22.87 -23.60
CA CYS A 23 -2.69 22.04 -22.40
C CYS A 23 -3.51 20.80 -22.79
N GLN A 24 -2.94 19.97 -23.68
CA GLN A 24 -3.47 18.63 -23.88
C GLN A 24 -3.22 17.86 -22.59
N LYS A 25 -4.27 17.72 -21.79
CA LYS A 25 -4.35 16.74 -20.71
C LYS A 25 -3.91 15.40 -21.31
N SER A 26 -2.69 14.97 -20.99
CA SER A 26 -2.15 13.71 -21.48
C SER A 26 -3.20 12.65 -21.22
N LYS A 27 -3.62 11.93 -22.26
CA LYS A 27 -4.48 10.76 -22.10
C LYS A 27 -3.91 9.92 -20.97
N ASP A 28 -4.70 9.72 -19.91
CA ASP A 28 -4.40 8.86 -18.77
C ASP A 28 -4.13 7.45 -19.31
N THR A 29 -2.89 7.22 -19.70
CA THR A 29 -2.41 5.90 -20.09
C THR A 29 -2.13 5.24 -18.77
N THR A 30 -3.03 4.35 -18.33
CA THR A 30 -2.86 3.61 -17.08
C THR A 30 -1.44 3.04 -17.06
N PRO A 31 -0.61 3.41 -16.08
CA PRO A 31 0.79 3.00 -16.08
C PRO A 31 0.85 1.47 -16.01
N VAL A 32 1.85 0.88 -16.68
CA VAL A 32 2.04 -0.60 -16.72
C VAL A 32 2.46 -1.12 -15.34
N TYR A 33 3.14 -0.27 -14.57
CA TYR A 33 3.56 -0.51 -13.20
C TYR A 33 3.33 0.75 -12.34
N TYR A 34 3.15 0.59 -11.04
CA TYR A 34 3.32 1.67 -10.07
C TYR A 34 4.24 1.21 -8.94
N ASN A 35 4.96 2.13 -8.31
CA ASN A 35 5.72 1.80 -7.10
C ASN A 35 4.80 1.87 -5.89
N LEU A 36 4.81 0.80 -5.10
CA LEU A 36 4.23 0.76 -3.77
C LEU A 36 5.35 0.90 -2.74
N THR A 37 5.36 2.02 -2.02
CA THR A 37 6.21 2.18 -0.85
C THR A 37 5.40 1.85 0.39
N THR A 38 5.85 0.86 1.14
CA THR A 38 5.31 0.47 2.43
C THR A 38 6.22 1.00 3.52
N VAL A 39 5.70 1.84 4.41
CA VAL A 39 6.41 2.35 5.58
C VAL A 39 5.84 1.70 6.83
N TYR A 40 6.71 1.12 7.64
CA TYR A 40 6.36 0.64 8.97
C TYR A 40 7.00 1.55 10.01
N GLU A 41 6.19 2.15 10.87
CA GLU A 41 6.65 3.04 11.93
C GLU A 41 6.53 2.36 13.29
N ASN A 42 7.63 2.36 14.04
CA ASN A 42 7.70 1.85 15.40
C ASN A 42 8.01 2.98 16.38
N PRO A 43 6.99 3.60 17.02
CA PRO A 43 7.21 4.60 18.07
C PRO A 43 7.47 3.96 19.45
N LEU A 44 7.55 2.63 19.55
CA LEU A 44 7.69 1.92 20.81
C LEU A 44 9.18 1.84 21.23
N PRO A 45 9.46 1.66 22.54
CA PRO A 45 10.82 1.50 23.04
C PRO A 45 11.44 0.14 22.70
N ASP A 46 10.64 -0.84 22.30
CA ASP A 46 11.08 -2.19 21.94
C ASP A 46 11.11 -2.38 20.42
N PRO A 47 12.02 -3.23 19.91
CA PRO A 47 12.05 -3.57 18.50
C PRO A 47 10.79 -4.36 18.12
N VAL A 48 10.32 -4.15 16.89
CA VAL A 48 9.20 -4.90 16.33
C VAL A 48 9.64 -5.72 15.14
N THR A 49 9.21 -6.97 15.08
CA THR A 49 9.36 -7.80 13.89
C THR A 49 8.00 -8.20 13.32
N ILE A 50 7.89 -8.13 12.00
CA ILE A 50 6.71 -8.51 11.24
C ILE A 50 7.14 -9.62 10.28
N GLN A 51 6.64 -10.82 10.52
CA GLN A 51 6.92 -11.99 9.71
C GLN A 51 5.63 -12.39 8.99
N TYR A 52 5.57 -12.13 7.69
CA TYR A 52 4.45 -12.58 6.86
C TYR A 52 4.54 -14.09 6.60
N LEU A 53 3.37 -14.73 6.54
CA LEU A 53 3.19 -16.17 6.42
C LEU A 53 2.02 -16.45 5.47
N ASN A 54 2.07 -17.58 4.75
CA ASN A 54 0.92 -18.18 4.10
C ASN A 54 0.64 -19.53 4.78
N GLY A 55 -0.60 -19.73 5.23
CA GLY A 55 -1.01 -20.96 5.91
C GLY A 55 -2.50 -21.24 5.79
N THR A 56 -2.92 -22.44 6.18
CA THR A 56 -4.33 -22.80 6.31
C THR A 56 -4.70 -22.90 7.78
N ILE A 57 -5.92 -22.49 8.12
CA ILE A 57 -6.49 -22.64 9.45
C ILE A 57 -7.70 -23.53 9.35
N ASP A 58 -7.69 -24.59 10.13
CA ASP A 58 -8.67 -25.65 10.10
C ASP A 58 -9.78 -25.33 11.10
N ALA A 59 -10.98 -25.91 10.94
CA ALA A 59 -12.12 -25.65 11.83
C ALA A 59 -11.87 -26.04 13.31
N LYS A 60 -10.83 -26.83 13.58
CA LYS A 60 -10.41 -27.23 14.93
C LYS A 60 -9.41 -26.26 15.58
N GLY A 61 -9.01 -25.21 14.86
CA GLY A 61 -7.97 -24.27 15.29
C GLY A 61 -6.55 -24.71 14.94
N ASP A 62 -6.39 -25.86 14.28
CA ASP A 62 -5.09 -26.31 13.77
C ASP A 62 -4.65 -25.38 12.65
N THR A 63 -3.37 -25.00 12.66
CA THR A 63 -2.78 -24.10 11.66
C THR A 63 -1.63 -24.82 10.96
N THR A 64 -1.70 -24.91 9.64
CA THR A 64 -0.59 -25.41 8.81
C THR A 64 0.08 -24.25 8.09
N ILE A 65 1.36 -24.00 8.37
CA ILE A 65 2.14 -23.00 7.64
C ILE A 65 2.66 -23.64 6.35
N LEU A 66 2.25 -23.07 5.22
CA LEU A 66 2.66 -23.52 3.88
C LEU A 66 3.93 -22.79 3.43
N TYR A 67 4.08 -21.52 3.81
CA TYR A 67 5.21 -20.70 3.41
C TYR A 67 5.52 -19.59 4.42
N GLU A 68 6.79 -19.32 4.66
CA GLU A 68 7.27 -18.17 5.44
C GLU A 68 7.97 -17.16 4.50
N PHE A 69 7.56 -15.89 4.57
CA PHE A 69 8.16 -14.83 3.75
C PHE A 69 9.40 -14.24 4.44
N ASP A 70 9.96 -13.16 3.90
CA ASP A 70 11.01 -12.43 4.58
C ASP A 70 10.48 -11.71 5.83
N LYS A 71 11.32 -11.66 6.86
CA LYS A 71 11.04 -10.93 8.10
C LYS A 71 11.42 -9.47 7.97
N ILE A 72 10.55 -8.60 8.46
CA ILE A 72 10.79 -7.17 8.59
C ILE A 72 11.14 -6.89 10.04
N THR A 73 12.24 -6.19 10.30
CA THR A 73 12.63 -5.72 11.64
C THR A 73 12.64 -4.20 11.64
N ILE A 74 12.00 -3.61 12.65
CA ILE A 74 11.86 -2.18 12.82
C ILE A 74 12.44 -1.82 14.20
N ASP A 75 13.53 -1.06 14.20
CA ASP A 75 14.21 -0.65 15.42
C ASP A 75 13.30 0.26 16.28
N PRO A 76 13.55 0.35 17.61
CA PRO A 76 12.82 1.28 18.47
C PRO A 76 12.86 2.72 17.97
N ASN A 77 11.73 3.43 18.10
CA ASN A 77 11.59 4.84 17.70
C ASN A 77 12.04 5.13 16.26
N SER A 78 11.85 4.19 15.34
CA SER A 78 12.34 4.27 13.96
C SER A 78 11.25 3.91 12.94
N SER A 79 11.61 3.96 11.66
CA SER A 79 10.79 3.41 10.58
C SER A 79 11.62 2.61 9.58
N THR A 80 10.98 1.61 8.98
CA THR A 80 11.53 0.79 7.91
C THR A 80 10.66 0.92 6.68
N GLN A 81 11.28 1.04 5.50
CA GLN A 81 10.58 1.20 4.24
C GLN A 81 10.88 0.06 3.28
N ILE A 82 9.85 -0.42 2.60
CA ILE A 82 9.96 -1.45 1.57
C ILE A 82 9.29 -0.91 0.31
N MET A 83 10.02 -0.90 -0.80
CA MET A 83 9.51 -0.46 -2.10
C MET A 83 9.33 -1.68 -3.00
N GLN A 84 8.15 -1.79 -3.61
CA GLN A 84 7.79 -2.87 -4.52
C GLN A 84 7.23 -2.29 -5.81
N ALA A 85 7.66 -2.81 -6.96
CA ALA A 85 7.04 -2.48 -8.24
C ALA A 85 5.80 -3.37 -8.43
N ILE A 86 4.62 -2.76 -8.50
CA ILE A 86 3.37 -3.48 -8.71
C ILE A 86 2.97 -3.39 -10.17
N CYS A 87 2.84 -4.54 -10.82
CA CYS A 87 2.34 -4.63 -12.17
C CYS A 87 0.82 -4.46 -12.20
N VAL A 88 0.32 -3.64 -13.13
CA VAL A 88 -1.11 -3.35 -13.31
C VAL A 88 -1.65 -3.79 -14.67
N LYS A 89 -0.78 -4.02 -15.67
CA LYS A 89 -1.19 -4.46 -17.01
C LYS A 89 -0.18 -5.41 -17.65
N GLY A 90 -0.65 -6.51 -18.25
CA GLY A 90 0.22 -7.48 -18.92
C GLY A 90 1.12 -8.25 -17.95
N CYS A 91 0.65 -8.45 -16.73
CA CYS A 91 1.41 -9.09 -15.67
C CYS A 91 1.53 -10.59 -15.93
N PRO A 92 2.69 -11.21 -15.62
CA PRO A 92 2.78 -12.66 -15.60
C PRO A 92 1.68 -13.24 -14.70
N GLU A 93 1.07 -14.36 -15.11
CA GLU A 93 0.02 -14.98 -14.29
C GLU A 93 0.54 -15.21 -12.87
N PRO A 94 -0.21 -14.79 -11.83
CA PRO A 94 0.26 -14.89 -10.48
C PRO A 94 0.32 -16.37 -10.06
N GLY A 95 1.52 -16.94 -10.08
CA GLY A 95 1.88 -18.10 -9.24
C GLY A 95 2.21 -17.69 -7.80
N THR A 96 2.01 -16.42 -7.44
CA THR A 96 2.46 -15.84 -6.18
C THR A 96 1.48 -16.14 -5.06
N MET A 97 1.93 -16.93 -4.08
CA MET A 97 1.27 -17.05 -2.78
C MET A 97 1.15 -15.67 -2.14
N VAL A 98 -0.07 -15.30 -1.72
CA VAL A 98 -0.33 -14.07 -0.97
C VAL A 98 -0.30 -14.40 0.52
N PRO A 99 0.47 -13.68 1.35
CA PRO A 99 0.43 -13.90 2.79
C PRO A 99 -0.97 -13.69 3.34
N ASN A 100 -1.45 -14.62 4.15
CA ASN A 100 -2.75 -14.54 4.82
C ASN A 100 -2.60 -14.60 6.35
N MET A 101 -1.37 -14.65 6.85
CA MET A 101 -1.03 -14.64 8.27
C MET A 101 0.19 -13.75 8.48
N ALA A 102 0.32 -13.18 9.66
CA ALA A 102 1.48 -12.41 10.06
C ALA A 102 1.78 -12.63 11.54
N ARG A 103 3.01 -13.03 11.84
CA ARG A 103 3.51 -13.09 13.22
C ARG A 103 4.16 -11.75 13.53
N ILE A 104 3.61 -11.06 14.53
CA ILE A 104 4.10 -9.78 15.02
C ILE A 104 4.76 -10.02 16.38
N THR A 105 6.04 -9.69 16.50
CA THR A 105 6.77 -9.79 17.77
C THR A 105 7.18 -8.41 18.23
N ILE A 106 6.86 -8.05 19.47
CA ILE A 106 7.22 -6.78 20.09
C ILE A 106 7.98 -7.09 21.37
N GLY A 107 9.29 -6.81 21.39
CA GLY A 107 10.15 -7.23 22.50
C GLY A 107 10.09 -8.75 22.72
N SER A 108 9.50 -9.18 23.84
CA SER A 108 9.34 -10.60 24.20
C SER A 108 7.94 -11.17 23.92
N GLN A 109 6.99 -10.32 23.53
CA GLN A 109 5.60 -10.71 23.31
C GLN A 109 5.36 -11.01 21.84
N GLN A 110 4.40 -11.89 21.53
CA GLN A 110 4.10 -12.28 20.16
C GLN A 110 2.60 -12.44 19.92
N ARG A 111 2.10 -11.84 18.84
CA ARG A 111 0.75 -12.12 18.34
C ARG A 111 0.78 -12.64 16.91
N THR A 112 -0.28 -13.33 16.54
CA THR A 112 -0.51 -13.79 15.17
C THR A 112 -1.77 -13.13 14.63
N ASP A 113 -1.58 -12.31 13.61
CA ASP A 113 -2.64 -11.66 12.88
C ASP A 113 -2.99 -12.55 11.68
N VAL A 114 -4.28 -12.69 11.38
CA VAL A 114 -4.75 -13.49 10.23
C VAL A 114 -5.65 -12.66 9.34
N ASP A 115 -5.44 -12.74 8.04
CA ASP A 115 -6.35 -12.20 7.03
C ASP A 115 -7.59 -13.09 6.94
N ARG A 116 -8.66 -12.62 7.59
CA ARG A 116 -9.93 -13.33 7.70
C ARG A 116 -10.63 -13.53 6.36
N LYS A 117 -10.24 -12.82 5.30
CA LYS A 117 -10.74 -13.07 3.93
C LYS A 117 -10.44 -14.52 3.49
N TYR A 118 -9.42 -15.16 4.07
CA TYR A 118 -8.99 -16.51 3.72
C TYR A 118 -9.43 -17.59 4.73
N ILE A 119 -10.06 -17.25 5.84
CA ILE A 119 -10.50 -18.22 6.88
C ILE A 119 -11.95 -18.69 6.67
N LEU A 120 -12.80 -17.88 6.02
CA LEU A 120 -14.25 -18.09 6.04
C LEU A 120 -14.71 -19.15 5.02
N SER A 121 -14.69 -20.42 5.43
CA SER A 121 -15.63 -21.41 4.88
C SER A 121 -16.71 -21.87 5.86
N HIS A 122 -16.54 -21.75 7.20
CA HIS A 122 -17.48 -22.43 8.13
C HIS A 122 -17.97 -21.69 9.39
N ASP A 123 -17.44 -20.54 9.81
CA ASP A 123 -18.14 -19.70 10.81
C ASP A 123 -17.53 -18.29 10.88
N PRO A 124 -18.21 -17.23 10.40
CA PRO A 124 -17.80 -15.88 10.68
C PRO A 124 -18.26 -15.55 12.10
N ASP A 125 -17.40 -15.66 13.10
CA ASP A 125 -17.64 -14.91 14.33
C ASP A 125 -17.56 -13.41 13.95
N PRO A 126 -18.71 -12.72 13.82
CA PRO A 126 -18.77 -11.35 13.36
C PRO A 126 -18.43 -10.36 14.48
N THR A 127 -18.15 -10.84 15.70
CA THR A 127 -17.94 -10.01 16.88
C THR A 127 -16.47 -9.71 17.18
N ILE A 128 -15.53 -10.38 16.51
CA ILE A 128 -14.11 -10.08 16.72
C ILE A 128 -13.70 -8.87 15.88
N ASN A 129 -13.96 -7.69 16.42
CA ASN A 129 -13.38 -6.43 15.97
C ASN A 129 -11.89 -6.42 16.34
N ASP A 130 -11.08 -7.12 15.54
CA ASP A 130 -9.62 -7.16 15.70
C ASP A 130 -9.02 -5.86 15.16
N THR A 131 -9.12 -4.82 16.00
CA THR A 131 -8.74 -3.47 15.62
C THR A 131 -7.24 -3.33 15.38
N ILE A 132 -6.41 -4.20 15.95
CA ILE A 132 -4.95 -4.12 15.88
C ILE A 132 -4.36 -4.93 14.71
N ASN A 133 -5.14 -5.83 14.11
CA ASN A 133 -4.72 -6.73 13.05
C ASN A 133 -4.06 -6.00 11.86
N ILE A 134 -2.86 -6.43 11.46
CA ILE A 134 -2.13 -5.83 10.33
C ILE A 134 -2.85 -5.98 8.98
N PHE A 135 -3.75 -6.94 8.83
CA PHE A 135 -4.58 -7.10 7.62
C PHE A 135 -5.86 -6.25 7.65
N ASN A 136 -6.13 -5.55 8.76
CA ASN A 136 -7.23 -4.60 8.83
C ASN A 136 -6.89 -3.33 8.04
N GLU A 137 -7.58 -3.13 6.92
CA GLU A 137 -7.36 -2.00 6.01
C GLU A 137 -7.49 -0.63 6.71
N LYS A 138 -8.27 -0.52 7.80
CA LYS A 138 -8.43 0.72 8.56
C LYS A 138 -7.18 1.14 9.34
N GLN A 139 -6.24 0.23 9.58
CA GLN A 139 -4.96 0.54 10.24
C GLN A 139 -3.95 1.19 9.30
N TRP A 140 -4.21 1.17 8.00
CA TRP A 140 -3.29 1.69 7.00
C TRP A 140 -3.68 3.11 6.59
N SER A 141 -2.70 4.01 6.65
CA SER A 141 -2.81 5.28 5.92
C SER A 141 -2.31 5.06 4.49
N VAL A 142 -3.17 5.27 3.51
CA VAL A 142 -2.84 5.09 2.08
C VAL A 142 -2.99 6.41 1.36
N SER A 143 -1.98 6.76 0.57
CA SER A 143 -1.94 7.98 -0.23
C SER A 143 -1.45 7.69 -1.63
N LYS A 144 -2.11 8.27 -2.63
CA LYS A 144 -1.72 8.18 -4.04
C LYS A 144 -1.02 9.47 -4.46
N MET A 145 0.16 9.34 -5.04
CA MET A 145 0.90 10.48 -5.57
C MET A 145 0.37 10.90 -6.95
N ASN A 146 0.71 12.13 -7.36
CA ASN A 146 0.41 12.64 -8.69
C ASN A 146 1.08 11.81 -9.81
N SER A 147 2.18 11.11 -9.52
CA SER A 147 2.84 10.18 -10.45
C SER A 147 2.04 8.89 -10.69
N GLY A 148 1.06 8.60 -9.84
CA GLY A 148 0.36 7.31 -9.81
C GLY A 148 0.94 6.30 -8.82
N ASP A 149 2.11 6.56 -8.24
CA ASP A 149 2.70 5.76 -7.17
C ASP A 149 1.85 5.80 -5.89
N MET A 150 1.99 4.77 -5.07
CA MET A 150 1.27 4.65 -3.81
C MET A 150 2.23 4.57 -2.62
N ILE A 151 1.90 5.29 -1.56
CA ILE A 151 2.49 5.08 -0.23
C ILE A 151 1.41 4.48 0.65
N ARG A 152 1.78 3.44 1.39
CA ARG A 152 1.00 2.95 2.53
C ARG A 152 1.87 2.98 3.79
N ILE A 153 1.26 3.39 4.89
CA ILE A 153 1.94 3.53 6.19
C ILE A 153 1.16 2.70 7.20
N TYR A 154 1.88 1.84 7.92
CA TYR A 154 1.40 1.17 9.12
C TYR A 154 2.17 1.70 10.32
N LYS A 155 1.46 2.29 11.26
CA LYS A 155 2.04 2.85 12.48
C LYS A 155 1.62 2.01 13.66
N LEU A 156 2.60 1.39 14.31
CA LEU A 156 2.37 0.67 15.56
C LEU A 156 1.93 1.65 16.65
N THR A 157 0.99 1.20 17.48
CA THR A 157 0.41 1.98 18.56
C THR A 157 0.67 1.34 19.92
N GLN A 158 0.40 2.08 20.99
CA GLN A 158 0.47 1.53 22.34
C GLN A 158 -0.56 0.39 22.54
N ASP A 159 -1.69 0.41 21.84
CA ASP A 159 -2.66 -0.68 21.89
C ASP A 159 -2.11 -1.96 21.27
N ASP A 160 -1.28 -1.85 20.23
CA ASP A 160 -0.58 -3.01 19.65
C ASP A 160 0.34 -3.65 20.68
N TYR A 161 1.11 -2.83 21.41
CA TYR A 161 1.97 -3.28 22.49
C TYR A 161 1.18 -4.00 23.59
N LEU A 162 0.15 -3.34 24.15
CA LEU A 162 -0.61 -3.87 25.30
C LEU A 162 -1.41 -5.14 25.00
N ARG A 163 -1.75 -5.38 23.74
CA ARG A 163 -2.55 -6.53 23.32
C ARG A 163 -1.72 -7.66 22.71
N THR A 164 -0.42 -7.46 22.55
CA THR A 164 0.50 -8.56 22.23
C THR A 164 0.72 -9.36 23.52
N LYS A 165 0.45 -10.67 23.49
CA LYS A 165 0.53 -11.55 24.67
C LYS A 165 1.61 -12.60 24.53
#